data_AF-A0AAW0EIF9-F1
#
_entry.id   AF-A0AAW0EIF9-F1
#
_cell.length_a   1.000
_cell.length_b   1.000
_cell.length_c   1.000
_cell.angle_alpha   90.00
_cell.angle_beta   90.00
_cell.angle_gamma   90.00
#
_symmetry.space_group_name_H-M   'P 1'
#
loop_
_entity.id
_entity.type
_entity.pdbx_description
1 polymer ?
#
loop_
_entity_poly.entity_id
_entity_poly.type
_entity_poly.pdbx_seq_one_letter_code
_entity_poly.pdbx_strand_id
1 'polypeptide(L)'
;MEEAVPSLTAAGIGSRFISSEDVDTAKARREEQWKAAYARIGMEPPPQQEQDFSDGRSLAEKLAANKIAKQEEWEEKTKLANQFRALEEDEIMFLDSVRERQEAEERERREKDGEEVQNFKSAVAARNNAVNNPPPTVSTKPVAAAPPKPPAPPRKKGPLKGVVVKKKAKPPTPAKEGAANAEITKPDTAKRDPANDKNDEQPDPKRRRISEA
;
A
#
# COMPACT_ATOMS: atom_id res chain seq x y z
N MET A 1 30.88 52.45 -38.68
CA MET A 1 32.24 52.36 -38.10
C MET A 1 32.61 50.90 -38.15
N GLU A 2 33.53 50.53 -39.04
CA GLU A 2 34.00 49.16 -39.17
C GLU A 2 34.94 48.85 -38.00
N GLU A 3 34.58 47.90 -37.15
CA GLU A 3 35.46 47.45 -36.07
C GLU A 3 36.57 46.57 -36.67
N ALA A 4 37.80 47.09 -36.62
CA ALA A 4 38.99 46.39 -37.06
C ALA A 4 39.24 45.18 -36.15
N VAL A 5 39.10 43.97 -36.71
CA VAL A 5 39.49 42.72 -36.03
C VAL A 5 40.98 42.78 -35.66
N PRO A 6 41.35 42.57 -34.39
CA PRO A 6 42.75 42.66 -33.96
C PRO A 6 43.61 41.59 -34.66
N SER A 7 44.57 42.02 -35.48
CA SER A 7 45.51 41.13 -36.16
C SER A 7 46.34 40.34 -35.14
N LEU A 8 46.23 39.00 -35.19
CA LEU A 8 46.83 38.07 -34.24
C LEU A 8 48.36 38.01 -34.29
N THR A 9 49.00 38.59 -35.31
CA THR A 9 50.45 38.54 -35.55
C THR A 9 51.20 39.79 -35.08
N ALA A 10 50.51 40.88 -34.73
CA ALA A 10 51.14 42.19 -34.49
C ALA A 10 51.64 42.41 -33.05
N ALA A 11 51.22 41.59 -32.07
CA ALA A 11 51.61 41.72 -30.67
C ALA A 11 52.31 40.44 -30.20
N GLY A 12 53.47 40.60 -29.55
CA GLY A 12 54.28 39.50 -29.04
C GLY A 12 53.49 38.56 -28.12
N ILE A 13 53.88 37.28 -28.15
CA ILE A 13 53.20 36.15 -27.51
C ILE A 13 52.88 36.40 -26.01
N GLY A 14 53.70 37.16 -25.29
CA GLY A 14 53.48 37.52 -23.88
C GLY A 14 52.25 38.41 -23.61
N SER A 15 51.81 39.23 -24.57
CA SER A 15 50.60 40.07 -24.44
C SER A 15 49.30 39.29 -24.65
N ARG A 16 49.38 38.02 -25.06
CA ARG A 16 48.21 37.14 -25.28
C ARG A 16 47.85 36.33 -24.04
N PHE A 17 48.77 36.24 -23.07
CA PHE A 17 48.55 35.52 -21.83
C PHE A 17 48.14 36.50 -20.73
N ILE A 18 47.08 36.14 -20.03
CA ILE A 18 46.53 36.87 -18.89
C ILE A 18 46.73 35.95 -17.68
N SER A 19 47.19 36.50 -16.56
CA SER A 19 47.36 35.71 -15.34
C SER A 19 46.00 35.31 -14.76
N SER A 20 45.96 34.22 -13.98
CA SER A 20 44.72 33.83 -13.28
C SER A 20 44.18 34.98 -12.41
N GLU A 21 45.08 35.70 -11.74
CA GLU A 21 44.74 36.83 -10.88
C GLU A 21 44.10 37.99 -11.67
N ASP A 22 44.63 38.29 -12.87
CA ASP A 22 44.04 39.31 -13.75
C ASP A 22 42.63 38.91 -14.23
N VAL A 23 42.40 37.62 -14.49
CA VAL A 23 41.06 37.10 -14.84
C VAL A 23 40.10 37.23 -13.66
N ASP A 24 40.55 36.91 -12.45
CA ASP A 24 39.69 36.94 -11.26
C ASP A 24 39.38 38.37 -10.81
N THR A 25 40.34 39.28 -10.88
CA THR A 25 40.10 40.72 -10.64
C THR A 25 39.18 41.34 -11.69
N ALA A 26 39.28 40.92 -12.96
CA ALA A 26 38.36 41.36 -14.00
C ALA A 26 36.93 40.84 -13.78
N LYS A 27 36.77 39.60 -13.30
CA LYS A 27 35.46 39.05 -12.88
C LYS A 27 34.89 39.83 -11.70
N ALA A 28 35.68 40.07 -10.65
CA ALA A 28 35.25 40.81 -9.46
C ALA A 28 34.76 42.23 -9.82
N ARG A 29 35.51 42.97 -10.64
CA ARG A 29 35.09 44.30 -11.13
C ARG A 29 33.78 44.25 -11.91
N ARG A 30 33.60 43.22 -12.75
CA ARG A 30 32.35 43.01 -13.51
C ARG A 30 31.18 42.72 -12.57
N GLU A 31 31.38 41.91 -11.55
CA GLU A 31 30.35 41.60 -10.56
C GLU A 31 29.97 42.81 -9.71
N GLU A 32 30.94 43.62 -9.28
CA GLU A 32 30.69 44.87 -8.56
C GLU A 32 29.88 45.86 -9.41
N GLN A 33 30.25 46.01 -10.69
CA GLN A 33 29.51 46.85 -11.64
C GLN A 33 28.09 46.33 -11.86
N TRP A 34 27.92 45.01 -11.96
CA TRP A 34 26.63 44.38 -12.11
C TRP A 34 25.74 44.58 -10.87
N LYS A 35 26.28 44.33 -9.67
CA LYS A 35 25.60 44.58 -8.39
C LYS A 35 25.22 46.06 -8.25
N ALA A 36 26.12 46.97 -8.59
CA ALA A 36 25.85 48.41 -8.57
C ALA A 36 24.75 48.83 -9.56
N ALA A 37 24.71 48.22 -10.75
CA ALA A 37 23.66 48.47 -11.75
C ALA A 37 22.28 48.02 -11.24
N TYR A 38 22.20 46.86 -10.58
CA TYR A 38 20.95 46.37 -10.00
C TYR A 38 20.52 47.17 -8.78
N ALA A 39 21.45 47.55 -7.91
CA ALA A 39 21.19 48.45 -6.79
C ALA A 39 20.66 49.81 -7.27
N ARG A 40 21.15 50.33 -8.40
CA ARG A 40 20.64 51.56 -9.03
C ARG A 40 19.21 51.41 -9.55
N ILE A 41 18.81 50.22 -9.98
CA ILE A 41 17.45 49.89 -10.46
C ILE A 41 16.51 49.58 -9.28
N GLY A 42 17.05 49.41 -8.05
CA GLY A 42 16.27 49.08 -6.86
C GLY A 42 15.79 47.63 -6.79
N MET A 43 16.37 46.76 -7.61
CA MET A 43 16.12 45.31 -7.59
C MET A 43 17.34 44.59 -7.04
N GLU A 44 17.12 43.49 -6.32
CA GLU A 44 18.21 42.60 -5.91
C GLU A 44 18.76 41.89 -7.16
N PRO A 45 20.10 41.81 -7.33
CA PRO A 45 20.69 40.98 -8.36
C PRO A 45 20.15 39.54 -8.25
N PRO A 46 19.65 38.93 -9.34
CA PRO A 46 19.30 37.53 -9.35
C PRO A 46 20.47 36.69 -8.83
N PRO A 47 20.22 35.61 -8.08
CA PRO A 47 21.28 34.72 -7.64
C PRO A 47 22.10 34.30 -8.85
N GLN A 48 23.41 34.53 -8.78
CA GLN A 48 24.32 34.11 -9.84
C GLN A 48 24.11 32.62 -10.03
N GLN A 49 23.76 32.24 -11.27
CA GLN A 49 23.78 30.85 -11.66
C GLN A 49 25.21 30.39 -11.44
N GLU A 50 25.42 29.52 -10.46
CA GLU A 50 26.69 28.85 -10.27
C GLU A 50 27.10 28.33 -11.64
N GLN A 51 28.29 28.69 -12.11
CA GLN A 51 28.74 28.19 -13.40
C GLN A 51 28.79 26.68 -13.27
N ASP A 52 27.78 26.03 -13.85
CA ASP A 52 27.55 24.60 -13.73
C ASP A 52 28.87 23.94 -14.06
N PHE A 53 29.53 23.43 -13.02
CA PHE A 53 30.73 22.63 -13.15
C PHE A 53 30.37 21.58 -14.19
N SER A 54 30.99 21.63 -15.36
CA SER A 54 30.48 20.92 -16.53
C SER A 54 30.46 19.43 -16.21
N ASP A 55 29.29 18.97 -15.79
CA ASP A 55 29.05 17.60 -15.39
C ASP A 55 29.36 16.76 -16.62
N GLY A 56 30.35 15.87 -16.49
CA GLY A 56 30.92 15.09 -17.59
C GLY A 56 29.91 14.14 -18.26
N ARG A 57 28.70 14.07 -17.72
CA ARG A 57 27.54 13.41 -18.32
C ARG A 57 27.11 14.09 -19.62
N SER A 58 26.72 13.27 -20.59
CA SER A 58 26.17 13.76 -21.86
C SER A 58 24.85 14.52 -21.64
N LEU A 59 24.53 15.47 -22.52
CA LEU A 59 23.23 16.17 -22.49
C LEU A 59 22.05 15.20 -22.50
N ALA A 60 22.18 14.07 -23.22
CA ALA A 60 21.15 13.03 -23.25
C ALA A 60 20.90 12.41 -21.86
N GLU A 61 21.97 12.16 -21.10
CA GLU A 61 21.88 11.63 -19.74
C GLU A 61 21.28 12.65 -18.78
N LYS A 62 21.64 13.94 -18.93
CA LYS A 62 21.04 15.04 -18.15
C LYS A 62 19.54 15.15 -18.42
N LEU A 63 19.12 15.09 -19.68
CA LEU A 63 17.70 15.15 -20.03
C LEU A 63 16.94 13.90 -19.55
N ALA A 64 17.56 12.72 -19.60
CA ALA A 64 16.97 11.50 -19.06
C ALA A 64 16.79 11.59 -17.55
N ALA A 65 17.81 12.03 -16.80
CA ALA A 65 17.73 12.21 -15.35
C ALA A 65 16.64 13.23 -14.96
N ASN A 66 16.51 14.34 -15.68
CA ASN A 66 15.44 15.31 -15.45
C ASN A 66 14.04 14.75 -15.70
N LYS A 67 13.89 13.91 -16.74
CA LYS A 67 12.61 13.22 -17.02
C LYS A 67 12.28 12.23 -15.92
N ILE A 68 13.26 11.42 -15.51
CA ILE A 68 13.10 10.42 -14.45
C ILE A 68 12.75 11.10 -13.14
N ALA A 69 13.49 12.14 -12.72
CA ALA A 69 13.20 12.88 -11.50
C ALA A 69 11.77 13.45 -11.49
N LYS A 70 11.34 14.07 -12.59
CA LYS A 70 9.95 14.57 -12.71
C LYS A 70 8.92 13.45 -12.66
N GLN A 71 9.22 12.31 -13.27
CA GLN A 71 8.34 11.15 -13.27
C GLN A 71 8.24 10.54 -11.86
N GLU A 72 9.36 10.36 -11.16
CA GLU A 72 9.44 9.87 -9.79
C GLU A 72 8.68 10.80 -8.83
N GLU A 73 8.88 12.12 -8.92
CA GLU A 73 8.12 13.08 -8.10
C GLU A 73 6.61 13.02 -8.37
N TRP A 74 6.21 12.83 -9.63
CA TRP A 74 4.81 12.70 -10.00
C TRP A 74 4.23 11.39 -9.48
N GLU A 75 4.97 10.30 -9.60
CA GLU A 75 4.60 8.98 -9.09
C GLU A 75 4.52 8.99 -7.57
N GLU A 76 5.44 9.61 -6.84
CA GLU A 76 5.39 9.72 -5.38
C GLU A 76 4.15 10.47 -4.90
N LYS A 77 3.86 11.62 -5.51
CA LYS A 77 2.66 12.42 -5.20
C LYS A 77 1.38 11.64 -5.51
N THR A 78 1.36 10.92 -6.63
CA THR A 78 0.18 10.17 -7.08
C THR A 78 0.03 8.84 -6.35
N LYS A 79 1.13 8.20 -5.95
CA LYS A 79 1.15 6.92 -5.23
C LYS A 79 0.51 7.03 -3.86
N LEU A 80 0.79 8.11 -3.12
CA LEU A 80 0.11 8.37 -1.85
C LEU A 80 -1.37 8.69 -2.06
N ALA A 81 -1.73 9.39 -3.13
CA ALA A 81 -3.13 9.65 -3.49
C ALA A 81 -3.90 8.35 -3.82
N ASN A 82 -3.24 7.39 -4.49
CA ASN A 82 -3.85 6.11 -4.85
C ASN A 82 -3.94 5.10 -3.69
N GLN A 83 -3.17 5.28 -2.61
CA GLN A 83 -3.21 4.39 -1.45
C GLN A 83 -4.49 4.54 -0.64
N PHE A 84 -5.02 5.76 -0.57
CA PHE A 84 -6.24 6.07 0.17
C PHE A 84 -7.31 6.51 -0.80
N ARG A 85 -7.91 5.53 -1.46
CA ARG A 85 -9.14 5.72 -2.24
C ARG A 85 -10.36 5.36 -1.39
N ALA A 86 -11.50 5.96 -1.69
CA ALA A 86 -12.78 5.47 -1.19
C ALA A 86 -13.00 4.03 -1.71
N LEU A 87 -13.64 3.19 -0.89
CA LEU A 87 -14.09 1.89 -1.36
C LEU A 87 -15.22 2.10 -2.37
N GLU A 88 -15.21 1.28 -3.42
CA GLU A 88 -16.30 1.23 -4.39
C GLU A 88 -17.53 0.55 -3.78
N GLU A 89 -18.74 0.83 -4.29
CA GLU A 89 -19.99 0.24 -3.77
C GLU A 89 -19.92 -1.29 -3.73
N ASP A 90 -19.39 -1.92 -4.79
CA ASP A 90 -19.23 -3.37 -4.87
C ASP A 90 -18.26 -3.93 -3.81
N GLU A 91 -17.21 -3.17 -3.46
CA GLU A 91 -16.25 -3.54 -2.42
C GLU A 91 -16.86 -3.47 -1.03
N ILE A 92 -17.70 -2.46 -0.78
CA ILE A 92 -18.46 -2.32 0.47
C ILE A 92 -19.42 -3.50 0.61
N MET A 93 -20.21 -3.79 -0.42
CA MET A 93 -21.12 -4.93 -0.44
C MET A 93 -20.40 -6.27 -0.24
N PHE A 94 -19.20 -6.43 -0.82
CA PHE A 94 -18.37 -7.60 -0.57
C PHE A 94 -17.97 -7.71 0.90
N LEU A 95 -17.50 -6.64 1.55
CA LEU A 95 -17.13 -6.66 2.95
C LEU A 95 -18.32 -6.95 3.88
N ASP A 96 -19.49 -6.40 3.56
CA ASP A 96 -20.73 -6.71 4.28
C ASP A 96 -21.11 -8.19 4.12
N SER A 97 -20.98 -8.76 2.92
CA SER A 97 -21.22 -10.19 2.70
C SER A 97 -20.25 -11.10 3.48
N VAL A 98 -18.99 -10.68 3.62
CA VAL A 98 -17.98 -11.40 4.41
C VAL A 98 -18.32 -11.33 5.89
N ARG A 99 -18.75 -10.16 6.38
CA ARG A 99 -19.19 -9.97 7.76
C ARG A 99 -20.43 -10.81 8.07
N GLU A 100 -21.43 -10.77 7.20
CA GLU A 100 -22.65 -11.57 7.34
C GLU A 100 -22.32 -13.06 7.39
N ARG A 101 -21.42 -13.54 6.53
CA ARG A 101 -20.96 -14.93 6.53
C ARG A 101 -20.28 -15.31 7.86
N GLN A 102 -19.41 -14.47 8.39
CA GLN A 102 -18.74 -14.71 9.67
C GLN A 102 -19.74 -14.73 10.82
N GLU A 103 -20.68 -13.79 10.85
CA GLU A 103 -21.73 -13.73 11.88
C GLU A 103 -22.68 -14.93 11.79
N ALA A 104 -22.99 -15.41 10.58
CA ALA A 104 -23.81 -16.60 10.36
C ALA A 104 -23.09 -17.87 10.85
N GLU A 105 -21.80 -18.03 10.54
CA GLU A 105 -21.00 -19.16 11.01
C GLU A 105 -20.85 -19.15 12.54
N GLU A 106 -20.61 -17.98 13.14
CA GLU A 106 -20.56 -17.85 14.60
C GLU A 106 -21.93 -18.13 15.24
N ARG A 107 -23.02 -17.66 14.63
CA ARG A 107 -24.39 -17.92 15.10
C ARG A 107 -24.70 -19.41 15.06
N GLU A 108 -24.43 -20.08 13.95
CA GLU A 108 -24.65 -21.53 13.81
C GLU A 108 -23.82 -22.31 14.83
N ARG A 109 -22.56 -21.91 15.06
CA ARG A 109 -21.72 -22.50 16.09
C ARG A 109 -22.32 -22.31 17.48
N ARG A 110 -22.75 -21.09 17.81
CA ARG A 110 -23.36 -20.75 19.10
C ARG A 110 -24.67 -21.50 19.33
N GLU A 111 -25.47 -21.70 18.29
CA GLU A 111 -26.71 -22.47 18.33
C GLU A 111 -26.42 -23.95 18.61
N LYS A 112 -25.48 -24.57 17.88
CA LYS A 112 -25.05 -25.97 18.12
C LYS A 112 -24.51 -26.16 19.55
N ASP A 113 -23.60 -25.28 19.98
CA ASP A 113 -23.04 -25.32 21.34
C ASP A 113 -24.16 -25.15 22.39
N GLY A 114 -25.13 -24.27 22.11
CA GLY A 114 -26.30 -24.05 22.96
C GLY A 114 -27.20 -25.28 23.07
N GLU A 115 -27.51 -25.94 21.95
CA GLU A 115 -28.30 -27.18 21.91
C GLU A 115 -27.62 -28.32 22.67
N GLU A 116 -26.31 -28.50 22.51
CA GLU A 116 -25.54 -29.50 23.25
C GLU A 116 -25.61 -29.27 24.77
N VAL A 117 -25.45 -28.02 25.20
CA VAL A 117 -25.56 -27.64 26.62
C VAL A 117 -26.97 -27.86 27.14
N GLN A 118 -28.01 -27.53 26.37
CA GLN A 118 -29.40 -27.75 26.78
C GLN A 118 -29.73 -29.25 26.88
N ASN A 119 -29.26 -30.05 25.93
CA ASN A 119 -29.42 -31.50 25.95
C ASN A 119 -28.70 -32.15 27.13
N PHE A 120 -27.50 -31.66 27.48
CA PHE A 120 -26.80 -32.11 28.67
C PHE A 120 -27.58 -31.75 29.95
N LYS A 121 -28.07 -30.50 30.06
CA LYS A 121 -28.87 -30.05 31.21
C LYS A 121 -30.14 -30.88 31.36
N SER A 122 -30.86 -31.15 30.27
CA SER A 122 -32.08 -31.96 30.29
C SER A 122 -31.78 -33.43 30.65
N ALA A 123 -30.71 -34.03 30.13
CA ALA A 123 -30.30 -35.38 30.48
C ALA A 123 -29.87 -35.52 31.95
N VAL A 124 -29.12 -34.54 32.48
CA VAL A 124 -28.74 -34.49 33.90
C VAL A 124 -29.98 -34.33 34.78
N ALA A 125 -30.91 -33.44 34.41
CA ALA A 125 -32.17 -33.27 35.12
C ALA A 125 -33.01 -34.55 35.09
N ALA A 126 -33.15 -35.21 33.93
CA ALA A 126 -33.86 -36.47 33.80
C ALA A 126 -33.22 -37.59 34.63
N ARG A 127 -31.88 -37.70 34.63
CA ARG A 127 -31.14 -38.65 35.48
C ARG A 127 -31.37 -38.38 36.96
N ASN A 128 -31.24 -37.13 37.40
CA ASN A 128 -31.48 -36.76 38.80
C ASN A 128 -32.94 -37.03 39.21
N ASN A 129 -33.91 -36.73 38.34
CA ASN A 129 -35.31 -37.06 38.58
C ASN A 129 -35.56 -38.57 38.64
N ALA A 130 -34.94 -39.38 37.77
CA ALA A 130 -35.06 -40.84 37.82
C ALA A 130 -34.43 -41.45 39.08
N VAL A 131 -33.39 -40.83 39.64
CA VAL A 131 -32.79 -41.23 40.93
C VAL A 131 -33.70 -40.84 42.10
N ASN A 132 -34.28 -39.64 42.08
CA ASN A 132 -35.11 -39.13 43.17
C ASN A 132 -36.55 -39.66 43.15
N ASN A 133 -37.05 -40.07 41.98
CA ASN A 133 -38.40 -40.60 41.80
C ASN A 133 -38.35 -41.85 40.89
N PRO A 134 -38.02 -43.03 41.44
CA PRO A 134 -37.88 -44.24 40.65
C PRO A 134 -39.24 -44.63 40.03
N PRO A 135 -39.28 -45.02 38.74
CA PRO A 135 -40.51 -45.48 38.11
C PRO A 135 -41.06 -46.72 38.84
N PRO A 136 -42.39 -46.93 38.89
CA PRO A 136 -42.99 -48.08 39.54
C PRO A 136 -42.45 -49.36 38.90
N THR A 137 -41.85 -50.21 39.73
CA THR A 137 -41.19 -51.44 39.28
C THR A 137 -42.25 -52.42 38.78
N VAL A 138 -42.46 -52.52 37.47
CA VAL A 138 -43.16 -53.68 36.89
C VAL A 138 -42.19 -54.86 36.90
N SER A 139 -42.36 -55.69 37.93
CA SER A 139 -41.60 -56.91 38.16
C SER A 139 -41.93 -57.95 37.09
N THR A 140 -41.11 -58.04 36.04
CA THR A 140 -41.03 -59.23 35.21
C THR A 140 -39.74 -59.97 35.54
N LYS A 141 -39.91 -61.08 36.28
CA LYS A 141 -38.86 -62.04 36.64
C LYS A 141 -38.06 -62.50 35.41
N PRO A 142 -36.72 -62.62 35.46
CA PRO A 142 -35.98 -63.37 34.46
C PRO A 142 -35.92 -64.86 34.84
N VAL A 143 -36.39 -65.72 33.93
CA VAL A 143 -36.18 -67.17 33.94
C VAL A 143 -34.77 -67.50 33.41
N ALA A 144 -34.21 -68.58 33.94
CA ALA A 144 -32.83 -69.00 33.88
C ALA A 144 -32.31 -69.52 32.53
N ALA A 145 -30.98 -69.36 32.37
CA ALA A 145 -29.96 -70.27 31.84
C ALA A 145 -29.95 -70.74 30.36
N ALA A 146 -28.91 -70.29 29.62
CA ALA A 146 -28.29 -70.98 28.49
C ALA A 146 -26.76 -70.61 28.41
N PRO A 147 -25.88 -71.45 27.81
CA PRO A 147 -24.46 -71.62 28.19
C PRO A 147 -23.45 -70.61 27.56
N PRO A 148 -22.18 -70.57 28.04
CA PRO A 148 -21.23 -69.50 27.69
C PRO A 148 -20.57 -69.67 26.31
N LYS A 149 -20.41 -68.55 25.58
CA LYS A 149 -19.60 -68.42 24.36
C LYS A 149 -18.20 -67.86 24.68
N PRO A 150 -17.15 -68.21 23.88
CA PRO A 150 -15.75 -67.90 24.19
C PRO A 150 -15.39 -66.41 23.97
N PRO A 151 -14.26 -65.92 24.55
CA PRO A 151 -13.92 -64.50 24.58
C PRO A 151 -13.40 -63.97 23.23
N ALA A 152 -13.85 -62.77 22.86
CA ALA A 152 -13.35 -62.01 21.70
C ALA A 152 -12.05 -61.25 22.05
N PRO A 153 -11.14 -61.00 21.07
CA PRO A 153 -9.84 -60.38 21.31
C PRO A 153 -9.93 -58.86 21.58
N PRO A 154 -8.93 -58.27 22.25
CA PRO A 154 -8.96 -56.87 22.66
C PRO A 154 -8.88 -55.90 21.47
N ARG A 155 -9.76 -54.90 21.48
CA ARG A 155 -9.84 -53.82 20.49
C ARG A 155 -8.57 -52.97 20.54
N LYS A 156 -7.99 -52.73 19.35
CA LYS A 156 -6.80 -51.88 19.17
C LYS A 156 -7.12 -50.43 19.53
N LYS A 157 -6.29 -49.82 20.38
CA LYS A 157 -6.28 -48.39 20.65
C LYS A 157 -5.97 -47.63 19.35
N GLY A 158 -6.79 -46.64 19.02
CA GLY A 158 -6.62 -45.80 17.83
C GLY A 158 -5.31 -45.02 17.86
N PRO A 159 -4.65 -44.83 16.71
CA PRO A 159 -3.46 -43.99 16.65
C PRO A 159 -3.87 -42.52 16.60
N LEU A 160 -3.84 -41.83 17.74
CA LEU A 160 -3.57 -40.39 17.75
C LEU A 160 -2.12 -40.20 17.29
N LYS A 161 -1.89 -40.37 15.98
CA LYS A 161 -0.62 -40.04 15.32
C LYS A 161 -0.59 -38.53 15.20
N GLY A 162 0.24 -37.88 16.03
CA GLY A 162 0.54 -36.47 15.91
C GLY A 162 0.99 -36.10 14.50
N VAL A 163 0.37 -35.08 13.94
CA VAL A 163 0.81 -34.44 12.70
C VAL A 163 2.00 -33.55 13.06
N VAL A 164 3.21 -33.98 12.70
CA VAL A 164 4.38 -33.09 12.67
C VAL A 164 4.65 -32.73 11.22
N VAL A 165 4.41 -31.46 10.86
CA VAL A 165 4.71 -30.91 9.54
C VAL A 165 6.23 -30.75 9.41
N LYS A 166 6.85 -31.55 8.53
CA LYS A 166 8.26 -31.42 8.15
C LYS A 166 8.39 -30.33 7.07
N LYS A 167 8.81 -29.13 7.46
CA LYS A 167 9.27 -28.06 6.56
C LYS A 167 10.53 -28.54 5.82
N LYS A 168 10.49 -28.63 4.49
CA LYS A 168 11.66 -28.77 3.61
C LYS A 168 11.64 -27.61 2.63
N ALA A 169 12.66 -26.75 2.76
CA ALA A 169 13.00 -25.72 1.80
C ALA A 169 13.64 -26.37 0.56
N LYS A 170 13.31 -25.85 -0.62
CA LYS A 170 13.98 -26.16 -1.90
C LYS A 170 14.60 -24.85 -2.44
N PRO A 171 15.87 -24.84 -2.86
CA PRO A 171 16.54 -23.66 -3.44
C PRO A 171 16.20 -23.45 -4.93
N PRO A 172 16.61 -22.30 -5.55
CA PRO A 172 15.86 -21.64 -6.63
C PRO A 172 16.39 -21.79 -8.07
N THR A 173 15.46 -21.55 -9.03
CA THR A 173 15.61 -21.01 -10.43
C THR A 173 16.32 -21.87 -11.49
N PRO A 174 16.20 -21.63 -12.85
CA PRO A 174 15.63 -20.47 -13.59
C PRO A 174 14.82 -20.75 -14.91
N ALA A 175 14.32 -19.65 -15.52
CA ALA A 175 13.96 -19.42 -16.94
C ALA A 175 12.59 -19.99 -17.44
N LYS A 176 11.81 -19.36 -18.36
CA LYS A 176 11.98 -18.21 -19.27
C LYS A 176 10.60 -17.80 -19.86
N GLU A 177 10.44 -16.50 -20.15
CA GLU A 177 9.76 -15.83 -21.30
C GLU A 177 8.35 -16.23 -21.79
N GLY A 178 7.46 -15.20 -21.87
CA GLY A 178 6.78 -14.83 -23.13
C GLY A 178 5.25 -14.69 -23.10
N ALA A 179 4.73 -13.47 -23.27
CA ALA A 179 3.50 -13.07 -24.01
C ALA A 179 3.06 -11.65 -23.56
N ALA A 180 3.24 -10.61 -24.40
CA ALA A 180 2.28 -10.10 -25.38
C ALA A 180 1.00 -9.45 -24.78
N ASN A 181 0.90 -8.11 -24.90
CA ASN A 181 -0.36 -7.35 -24.95
C ASN A 181 -0.05 -5.94 -25.49
N ALA A 182 -0.52 -5.56 -26.67
CA ALA A 182 -1.86 -5.05 -27.00
C ALA A 182 -1.97 -3.53 -26.80
N GLU A 183 -1.80 -2.82 -27.91
CA GLU A 183 -2.71 -1.84 -28.49
C GLU A 183 -3.58 -1.01 -27.50
N ILE A 184 -3.14 0.22 -27.25
CA ILE A 184 -3.91 1.26 -26.56
C ILE A 184 -4.70 2.05 -27.61
N THR A 185 -6.01 1.84 -27.63
CA THR A 185 -6.99 2.70 -28.28
C THR A 185 -7.27 3.91 -27.38
N LYS A 186 -7.19 5.10 -27.99
CA LYS A 186 -7.67 6.37 -27.42
C LYS A 186 -9.20 6.40 -27.42
N PRO A 187 -9.82 7.18 -26.53
CA PRO A 187 -11.00 7.92 -26.95
C PRO A 187 -10.84 9.43 -26.77
N ASP A 188 -11.44 10.11 -27.74
CA ASP A 188 -11.45 11.53 -28.00
C ASP A 188 -12.16 12.38 -26.94
N THR A 189 -11.66 13.61 -26.89
CA THR A 189 -12.18 14.79 -26.21
C THR A 189 -13.61 15.15 -26.64
N ALA A 190 -14.49 15.39 -25.68
CA ALA A 190 -15.72 16.15 -25.88
C ALA A 190 -15.75 17.37 -24.96
N LYS A 191 -15.70 18.55 -25.61
CA LYS A 191 -16.00 19.90 -25.11
C LYS A 191 -17.17 19.95 -24.12
N ARG A 192 -16.99 20.65 -23.01
CA ARG A 192 -18.02 21.54 -22.44
C ARG A 192 -17.41 22.61 -21.54
N ASP A 193 -17.57 23.85 -21.97
CA ASP A 193 -17.57 25.09 -21.17
C ASP A 193 -18.70 25.94 -21.74
N PRO A 194 -19.21 27.00 -21.07
CA PRO A 194 -19.02 27.44 -19.68
C PRO A 194 -20.35 27.82 -18.98
N ALA A 195 -20.38 27.87 -17.63
CA ALA A 195 -21.08 28.93 -16.85
C ALA A 195 -21.11 28.62 -15.35
N ASN A 196 -20.38 29.45 -14.60
CA ASN A 196 -20.84 30.17 -13.41
C ASN A 196 -21.73 29.43 -12.39
N ASP A 197 -21.14 29.00 -11.27
CA ASP A 197 -21.70 29.36 -9.97
C ASP A 197 -20.59 29.42 -8.90
N LYS A 198 -20.57 30.52 -8.16
CA LYS A 198 -19.69 30.75 -7.01
C LYS A 198 -20.44 30.28 -5.78
N ASN A 199 -19.96 29.25 -5.11
CA ASN A 199 -20.19 29.03 -3.67
C ASN A 199 -19.13 28.04 -3.15
N ASP A 200 -17.98 28.59 -2.77
CA ASP A 200 -17.05 27.93 -1.85
C ASP A 200 -17.66 28.00 -0.45
N GLU A 201 -18.35 26.95 -0.03
CA GLU A 201 -18.63 26.72 1.38
C GLU A 201 -18.48 25.22 1.68
N GLN A 202 -17.38 24.87 2.33
CA GLN A 202 -17.07 23.51 2.77
C GLN A 202 -18.17 23.01 3.73
N PRO A 203 -18.65 21.76 3.61
CA PRO A 203 -19.57 21.22 4.59
C PRO A 203 -18.82 20.87 5.89
N ASP A 204 -19.13 21.60 6.97
CA ASP A 204 -18.67 21.28 8.32
C ASP A 204 -19.07 19.85 8.75
N PRO A 205 -18.16 19.05 9.31
CA PRO A 205 -18.48 17.71 9.77
C PRO A 205 -19.36 17.76 11.02
N LYS A 206 -20.64 17.43 10.87
CA LYS A 206 -21.61 17.25 11.97
C LYS A 206 -21.09 16.23 12.99
N ARG A 207 -20.52 16.70 14.10
CA ARG A 207 -20.30 15.90 15.31
C ARG A 207 -21.67 15.50 15.89
N ARG A 208 -21.97 14.20 15.89
CA ARG A 208 -23.09 13.64 16.66
C ARG A 208 -22.89 13.98 18.14
N ARG A 209 -23.81 14.75 18.73
CA ARG A 209 -23.92 14.89 20.18
C ARG A 209 -24.33 13.53 20.75
N ILE A 210 -23.50 13.00 21.62
CA ILE A 210 -23.81 11.87 22.47
C ILE A 210 -24.55 12.48 23.67
N SER A 211 -25.85 12.25 23.79
CA SER A 211 -26.59 12.55 25.01
C SER A 211 -26.41 11.37 25.96
N GLU A 212 -25.76 11.64 27.08
CA GLU A 212 -25.69 10.78 28.26
C GLU A 212 -27.08 10.68 28.90
N ALA A 213 -27.57 9.46 29.08
CA ALA A 213 -28.65 9.06 29.99
C ALA A 213 -28.54 7.56 30.27
#